data_AF-A0A920INN9-F1
#
_entry.id   AF-A0A920INN9-F1
#
_cell.length_a   1.000
_cell.length_b   1.000
_cell.length_c   1.000
_cell.angle_alpha   90.00
_cell.angle_beta   90.00
_cell.angle_gamma   90.00
#
_symmetry.space_group_name_H-M   'P 1'
#
loop_
_entity.id
_entity.type
_entity.pdbx_description
1 polymer ?
#
loop_
_entity_poly.entity_id
_entity_poly.type
_entity_poly.pdbx_seq_one_letter_code
_entity_poly.pdbx_strand_id
1 'polypeptide(L)'
;MKILYSRLLESIKSKPKIENLCDDLTMIGIEVDGIESLQGDKVIDFDLTPNRGDCFSVKGLARDYCAFKNQKFSTSRSVSFKGQHKFEKALGYLLLMPALLILLFRSQI
;
A
#
# COMPACT_ATOMS: atom_id res chain seq x y z
N MET A 1 0.14 10.76 14.28
CA MET A 1 -0.51 9.91 13.23
C MET A 1 -1.45 8.96 13.94
N LYS A 2 -2.73 8.95 13.54
CA LYS A 2 -3.75 8.12 14.18
C LYS A 2 -4.00 6.82 13.41
N ILE A 3 -3.92 5.68 14.10
CA ILE A 3 -4.22 4.35 13.54
C ILE A 3 -5.18 3.60 14.46
N LEU A 4 -6.14 2.89 13.86
CA LEU A 4 -7.02 1.98 14.59
C LEU A 4 -6.26 0.73 15.03
N TYR A 5 -6.38 0.39 16.31
CA TYR A 5 -5.76 -0.77 16.93
C TYR A 5 -6.15 -2.07 16.22
N SER A 6 -7.44 -2.25 15.88
CA SER A 6 -7.93 -3.40 15.12
C SER A 6 -7.18 -3.62 13.79
N ARG A 7 -6.91 -2.53 13.05
CA ARG A 7 -6.21 -2.56 11.75
C ARG A 7 -4.77 -3.01 11.90
N LEU A 8 -4.11 -2.62 12.99
CA LEU A 8 -2.75 -3.05 13.28
C LEU A 8 -2.69 -4.54 13.64
N LEU A 9 -3.66 -5.01 14.42
CA LEU A 9 -3.77 -6.43 14.82
C LEU A 9 -3.97 -7.38 13.64
N GLU A 10 -4.59 -6.96 12.54
CA GLU A 10 -4.73 -7.79 11.32
C GLU A 10 -3.37 -8.31 10.82
N SER A 11 -2.30 -7.54 11.02
CA SER A 11 -0.96 -7.87 10.52
C SER A 11 -0.07 -8.59 11.54
N ILE A 12 -0.49 -8.64 12.82
CA ILE A 12 0.29 -9.16 13.95
C ILE A 12 -0.33 -10.46 14.46
N LYS A 13 0.41 -11.57 14.39
CA LYS A 13 -0.09 -12.89 14.81
C LYS A 13 -0.35 -13.01 16.31
N SER A 14 0.52 -12.43 17.14
CA SER A 14 0.45 -12.56 18.61
C SER A 14 -0.72 -11.82 19.25
N LYS A 15 -1.34 -10.87 18.54
CA LYS A 15 -2.44 -10.03 19.03
C LYS A 15 -2.22 -9.53 20.48
N PRO A 16 -1.14 -8.77 20.74
CA PRO A 16 -0.81 -8.28 22.08
C PRO A 16 -1.92 -7.37 22.61
N LYS A 17 -2.00 -7.15 23.93
CA LYS A 17 -2.82 -6.07 24.50
C LYS A 17 -2.29 -4.71 24.08
N ILE A 18 -3.16 -3.70 24.06
CA ILE A 18 -2.80 -2.35 23.61
C ILE A 18 -1.73 -1.71 24.49
N GLU A 19 -1.77 -1.93 25.80
CA GLU A 19 -0.82 -1.33 26.74
C GLU A 19 0.60 -1.84 26.44
N ASN A 20 0.77 -3.17 26.39
CA ASN A 20 2.05 -3.80 26.05
C ASN A 20 2.54 -3.40 24.66
N LEU A 21 1.63 -3.28 23.69
CA LEU A 21 1.95 -2.86 22.33
C LEU A 21 2.51 -1.42 22.32
N CYS A 22 1.88 -0.49 23.03
CA CYS A 22 2.33 0.89 23.14
C CYS A 22 3.71 0.99 23.81
N ASP A 23 3.93 0.22 24.88
CA ASP A 23 5.23 0.15 25.56
C ASP A 23 6.32 -0.38 24.62
N ASP A 24 6.05 -1.47 23.91
CA ASP A 24 6.98 -2.06 22.95
C ASP A 24 7.31 -1.08 21.80
N LEU A 25 6.31 -0.36 21.28
CA LEU A 25 6.49 0.64 20.21
C LEU A 25 7.33 1.83 20.68
N THR A 26 7.14 2.27 21.92
CA THR A 26 7.95 3.32 22.54
C THR A 26 9.41 2.88 22.66
N MET A 27 9.66 1.62 23.03
CA MET A 27 11.01 1.05 23.09
C MET A 27 11.69 0.93 21.71
N ILE A 28 10.90 0.81 20.63
CA ILE A 28 11.39 0.81 19.24
C ILE A 28 11.76 2.23 18.76
N GLY A 29 11.36 3.26 19.52
CA GLY A 29 11.57 4.67 19.19
C GLY A 29 10.39 5.30 18.43
N ILE A 30 9.17 4.78 18.63
CA ILE A 30 7.93 5.37 18.13
C ILE A 30 7.17 5.93 19.32
N GLU A 31 7.06 7.24 19.41
CA GLU A 31 6.41 7.90 20.54
C GLU A 31 4.89 7.74 20.44
N VAL A 32 4.26 7.35 21.55
CA VAL A 32 2.80 7.23 21.65
C VAL A 32 2.28 8.46 22.38
N ASP A 33 1.57 9.33 21.65
CA ASP A 33 1.00 10.56 22.20
C ASP A 33 -0.25 10.29 23.04
N GLY A 34 -1.05 9.31 22.64
CA GLY A 34 -2.29 9.01 23.34
C GLY A 34 -3.12 7.88 22.74
N ILE A 35 -4.14 7.48 23.51
CA ILE A 35 -5.10 6.45 23.11
C ILE A 35 -6.50 7.03 23.28
N GLU A 36 -7.26 7.06 22.18
CA GLU A 36 -8.63 7.53 22.13
C GLU A 36 -9.58 6.35 21.86
N SER A 37 -10.78 6.37 22.43
CA SER A 37 -11.81 5.37 22.10
C SER A 37 -12.73 5.92 21.02
N LEU A 38 -12.91 5.17 19.92
CA LEU A 38 -13.75 5.56 18.79
C LEU A 38 -14.63 4.39 18.36
N GLN A 39 -15.95 4.54 18.48
CA GLN A 39 -16.97 3.58 17.98
C GLN A 39 -16.71 2.11 18.41
N GLY A 40 -16.23 1.91 19.65
CA GLY A 40 -15.94 0.58 20.19
C GLY A 40 -14.56 0.01 19.83
N ASP A 41 -13.73 0.75 19.11
CA ASP A 41 -12.31 0.45 18.88
C ASP A 41 -11.41 1.49 19.58
N LYS A 42 -10.11 1.20 19.65
CA LYS A 42 -9.10 2.11 20.17
C LYS A 42 -8.28 2.70 19.02
N VAL A 43 -8.13 4.01 19.03
CA VAL A 43 -7.27 4.77 18.11
C VAL A 43 -6.01 5.14 18.87
N ILE A 44 -4.86 4.81 18.30
CA ILE A 44 -3.56 5.14 18.88
C ILE A 44 -2.98 6.28 18.07
N ASP A 45 -2.59 7.36 18.75
CA ASP A 45 -1.85 8.46 18.15
C ASP A 45 -0.36 8.28 18.40
N PHE A 46 0.41 8.35 17.32
CA PHE A 46 1.85 8.17 17.31
C PHE A 46 2.54 9.42 16.76
N ASP A 47 3.54 9.93 17.45
CA ASP A 47 4.44 10.91 16.83
C ASP A 47 5.67 10.23 16.24
N LEU A 48 6.07 10.71 15.07
CA LEU A 48 7.13 10.11 14.26
C LEU A 48 8.10 11.20 13.82
N THR A 49 9.39 10.94 14.02
CA THR A 49 10.42 11.85 13.54
C THR A 49 10.38 11.94 11.99
N PRO A 50 10.69 13.11 11.39
CA PRO A 50 10.53 13.32 9.94
C PRO A 50 11.26 12.32 9.03
N ASN A 51 12.33 11.70 9.52
CA ASN A 51 13.18 10.76 8.79
C ASN A 51 12.72 9.28 8.90
N ARG A 52 11.53 9.01 9.46
CA ARG A 52 10.97 7.66 9.70
C ARG A 52 9.67 7.40 8.91
N GLY A 53 9.64 7.85 7.66
CA GLY A 53 8.45 7.70 6.79
C GLY A 53 8.06 6.24 6.51
N ASP A 54 8.96 5.29 6.72
CA ASP A 54 8.73 3.85 6.59
C ASP A 54 7.74 3.27 7.63
N CYS A 55 7.47 4.03 8.70
CA CYS A 55 6.50 3.73 9.76
C CYS A 55 5.17 4.50 9.64
N PHE A 56 5.01 5.37 8.63
CA PHE A 56 3.79 6.18 8.43
C PHE A 56 2.60 5.39 7.85
N SER A 57 2.66 4.05 7.95
CA SER A 57 1.61 3.15 7.46
C SER A 57 1.41 2.02 8.47
N VAL A 58 0.20 1.48 8.52
CA VAL A 58 -0.12 0.31 9.37
C VAL A 58 0.83 -0.85 9.11
N LYS A 59 1.21 -1.05 7.83
CA LYS A 59 2.15 -2.09 7.41
C LYS A 59 3.56 -1.83 7.96
N GLY A 60 4.02 -0.59 7.90
CA GLY A 60 5.31 -0.17 8.43
C GLY A 60 5.41 -0.41 9.93
N LEU A 61 4.44 0.11 10.67
CA LEU A 61 4.37 -0.04 12.12
C LEU A 61 4.33 -1.52 12.56
N ALA A 62 3.48 -2.33 11.92
CA ALA A 62 3.40 -3.75 12.23
C ALA A 62 4.66 -4.52 11.86
N ARG A 63 5.39 -4.11 10.81
CA ARG A 63 6.67 -4.72 10.41
C ARG A 63 7.74 -4.46 11.48
N ASP A 64 7.87 -3.23 11.93
CA ASP A 64 8.86 -2.85 12.96
C ASP A 64 8.57 -3.53 14.29
N TYR A 65 7.30 -3.57 14.72
CA TYR A 65 6.88 -4.33 15.88
C TYR A 65 7.18 -5.83 15.75
N CYS A 66 6.90 -6.44 14.58
CA CYS A 66 7.19 -7.85 14.35
C CYS A 66 8.70 -8.13 14.35
N ALA A 67 9.51 -7.22 13.80
CA ALA A 67 10.98 -7.33 13.84
C ALA A 67 11.48 -7.29 15.28
N PHE A 68 10.98 -6.37 16.11
CA PHE A 68 11.33 -6.28 17.53
C PHE A 68 10.97 -7.55 18.30
N LYS A 69 9.78 -8.12 18.06
CA LYS A 69 9.34 -9.36 18.71
C LYS A 69 9.90 -10.64 18.08
N ASN A 70 10.76 -10.56 17.04
CA ASN A 70 11.22 -11.71 16.26
C ASN A 70 10.08 -12.60 15.73
N GLN A 71 8.98 -11.99 15.28
CA GLN A 71 7.80 -12.68 14.76
C GLN A 71 7.69 -12.56 13.23
N LYS A 72 7.09 -13.56 12.59
CA LYS A 72 6.79 -13.49 11.16
C LYS A 72 5.66 -12.50 10.88
N PHE A 73 6.00 -11.42 10.18
CA PHE A 73 5.04 -10.45 9.65
C PHE A 73 4.18 -11.09 8.55
N SER A 74 2.85 -10.96 8.65
CA SER A 74 1.91 -11.48 7.65
C SER A 74 1.38 -10.34 6.80
N THR A 75 1.72 -10.31 5.51
CA THR A 75 1.14 -9.30 4.60
C THR A 75 -0.15 -9.85 4.01
N SER A 76 -1.29 -9.66 4.68
CA SER A 76 -2.58 -10.14 4.17
C SER A 76 -3.18 -9.17 3.15
N ARG A 77 -2.70 -9.23 1.90
CA ARG A 77 -3.50 -9.03 0.67
C ARG A 77 -2.60 -9.14 -0.57
N SER A 78 -2.52 -10.33 -1.14
CA SER A 78 -2.24 -10.45 -2.56
C SER A 78 -3.53 -10.16 -3.31
N VAL A 79 -3.72 -8.93 -3.78
CA VAL A 79 -4.81 -8.63 -4.71
C VAL A 79 -4.36 -9.14 -6.08
N SER A 80 -4.83 -10.33 -6.46
CA SER A 80 -4.65 -10.85 -7.82
C SER A 80 -5.53 -10.05 -8.75
N PHE A 81 -4.97 -9.05 -9.44
CA PHE A 81 -5.68 -8.35 -10.49
C PHE A 81 -5.71 -9.24 -11.76
N LYS A 82 -6.86 -9.83 -12.08
CA LYS A 82 -7.06 -10.50 -13.38
C LYS A 82 -7.25 -9.42 -14.46
N GLY A 83 -6.16 -8.76 -14.85
CA GLY A 83 -6.16 -7.85 -15.98
C GLY A 83 -6.28 -8.63 -17.29
N GLN A 84 -7.49 -8.71 -17.84
CA GLN A 84 -7.75 -9.23 -19.19
C GLN A 84 -8.05 -8.08 -20.15
N HIS A 85 -7.08 -7.23 -20.43
CA HIS A 85 -7.18 -6.35 -21.59
C HIS A 85 -5.91 -6.45 -22.41
N LYS A 86 -5.98 -7.27 -23.47
CA LYS A 86 -5.05 -7.21 -24.59
C LYS A 86 -5.26 -5.85 -25.25
N PHE A 87 -4.29 -4.96 -25.16
CA PHE A 87 -4.22 -3.79 -26.03
C PHE A 87 -3.94 -4.30 -27.46
N GLU A 88 -4.99 -4.59 -28.23
CA GLU A 88 -4.81 -4.86 -29.65
C GLU A 88 -4.39 -3.57 -30.34
N LYS A 89 -3.18 -3.59 -30.91
CA LYS A 89 -2.62 -2.50 -31.69
C LYS A 89 -3.48 -2.29 -32.93
N ALA A 90 -4.29 -1.24 -32.95
CA ALA A 90 -4.88 -0.68 -34.16
C ALA A 90 -3.80 0.04 -35.00
N LEU A 91 -2.74 -0.66 -35.39
CA LEU A 91 -1.62 -0.13 -36.20
C LEU A 91 -1.73 -0.48 -37.69
N GLY A 92 -2.74 -1.27 -38.10
CA GLY A 92 -2.93 -1.68 -39.50
C GLY A 92 -3.51 -0.58 -40.40
N TYR A 93 -4.47 0.20 -39.90
CA TYR A 93 -5.19 1.17 -40.75
C TYR A 93 -4.44 2.48 -40.97
N LEU A 94 -3.49 2.84 -40.11
CA LEU A 94 -2.72 4.08 -40.25
C LEU A 94 -1.65 4.00 -41.36
N LEU A 95 -1.13 2.80 -41.66
CA LEU A 95 -0.13 2.57 -42.70
C LEU A 95 -0.72 2.34 -44.10
N LEU A 96 -2.02 2.07 -44.21
CA LEU A 96 -2.72 1.84 -45.49
C LEU A 96 -3.26 3.12 -46.15
N MET A 97 -3.42 4.20 -45.37
CA MET A 97 -3.90 5.50 -45.89
C MET A 97 -2.94 6.23 -46.84
N PRO A 98 -1.59 6.20 -46.68
CA PRO A 98 -0.72 6.88 -47.63
C PRO A 98 -0.55 6.11 -48.96
N ALA A 99 -0.70 4.78 -48.98
CA ALA A 99 -0.53 3.98 -50.20
C ALA A 99 -1.66 4.21 -51.23
N LEU A 100 -2.91 4.35 -50.77
CA LEU A 100 -4.05 4.60 -51.65
C LEU A 100 -4.00 6.00 -52.28
N LEU A 101 -3.47 6.99 -51.54
CA LEU A 101 -3.29 8.35 -52.03
C LEU A 101 -2.21 8.45 -53.13
N ILE A 102 -1.13 7.66 -53.02
CA ILE A 102 -0.06 7.62 -54.03
C ILE A 102 -0.52 6.94 -55.34
N LEU A 103 -1.37 5.92 -55.26
CA LEU A 103 -1.91 5.24 -56.45
C LEU A 103 -2.90 6.13 -57.24
N LEU A 104 -3.71 6.95 -56.56
CA LEU A 104 -4.64 7.87 -57.22
C LEU A 104 -3.92 9.01 -57.97
N PHE A 105 -2.76 9.46 -57.49
CA PHE A 105 -1.96 10.49 -58.18
C PHE A 105 -1.20 9.99 -59.42
N ARG A 106 -0.98 8.68 -59.56
CA ARG A 106 -0.32 8.09 -60.75
C ARG A 106 -1.25 7.84 -61.94
N SER A 107 -2.56 8.02 -61.78
CA SER A 107 -3.55 7.81 -62.85
C SER A 107 -4.06 9.11 -63.47
N GLN A 108 -3.46 10.26 -63.15
CA GLN A 108 -3.83 11.60 -63.65
C GLN A 108 -2.66 12.34 -64.33
N ILE A 109 -1.59 11.62 -64.69
CA ILE A 109 -0.48 12.03 -65.56
C ILE A 109 -0.37 10.99 -66.66
#